data_AF-A0A9Q8ZGV9-F1
#
_entry.id   AF-A0A9Q8ZGV9-F1
#
_cell.length_a   1.000
_cell.length_b   1.000
_cell.length_c   1.000
_cell.angle_alpha   90.00
_cell.angle_beta   90.00
_cell.angle_gamma   90.00
#
_symmetry.space_group_name_H-M   'P 1'
#
loop_
_entity.id
_entity.type
_entity.pdbx_description
1 polymer ?
#
loop_
_entity_poly.entity_id
_entity_poly.type
_entity_poly.pdbx_seq_one_letter_code
_entity_poly.pdbx_strand_id
1 'polypeptide(L)'
;MGEQKHAITVSEVEKGDTETPVQYTTPVSPLKENEITRIPTEATLHPKKAISPQSTYHIYEETPLDKCISPVIDPKRERWSGPSLKEQKIKRLQKKERESSGLPPVEPDDAAFYMHQPYLSFHLPPQVLYMGNSKYTAKPAVIMHEGCFWKKYTLQLGPSISQPGVIDPRGVVAWRHNGGDKKALKADRHKLKGYKVRGWRLWGETGKAYVHAVKANRVAGKGPDPDVFDSKSVNPAVAEEVVCLRWMSPLSRHTRCYHFRYMGIDFYWKGTASVRESRACGLLLRFNHLKLVARLPIVDDKKHEEDELCLGRYTCSIACKKSGTLEFFDATILHLIDEYGPSMLDLGSVEEQSEGDAEAERALRLRKSRLYQVFVATAMCMIKSEKEKRHTLMELILGVAEGGGGAA
;
A
#
# COMPACT_ATOMS: atom_id res chain seq x y z
N MET A 1 -7.80 -30.18 -53.68
CA MET A 1 -7.66 -30.37 -52.23
C MET A 1 -8.69 -29.47 -51.57
N GLY A 2 -9.55 -30.05 -50.75
CA GLY A 2 -10.90 -29.54 -50.46
C GLY A 2 -10.96 -28.31 -49.57
N GLU A 3 -11.85 -27.40 -49.96
CA GLU A 3 -12.43 -26.34 -49.13
C GLU A 3 -13.60 -26.93 -48.32
N GLN A 4 -13.55 -26.80 -46.99
CA GLN A 4 -14.71 -27.02 -46.12
C GLN A 4 -15.31 -25.67 -45.72
N LYS A 5 -16.51 -25.38 -46.25
CA LYS A 5 -17.38 -24.29 -45.82
C LYS A 5 -18.35 -24.84 -44.78
N HIS A 6 -18.32 -24.32 -43.56
CA HIS A 6 -19.35 -24.59 -42.55
C HIS A 6 -20.49 -23.58 -42.68
N ALA A 7 -21.68 -24.10 -42.97
CA ALA A 7 -22.95 -23.42 -42.85
C ALA A 7 -23.40 -23.42 -41.38
N ILE A 8 -23.95 -22.30 -40.90
CA ILE A 8 -24.65 -22.21 -39.62
C ILE A 8 -26.11 -21.89 -39.92
N THR A 9 -26.97 -22.80 -39.47
CA THR A 9 -28.42 -22.81 -39.59
C THR A 9 -29.06 -21.85 -38.58
N VAL A 10 -29.96 -21.00 -39.05
CA VAL A 10 -30.85 -20.16 -38.23
C VAL A 10 -32.17 -20.91 -38.05
N SER A 11 -32.62 -21.06 -36.81
CA SER A 11 -33.95 -21.60 -36.47
C SER A 11 -34.78 -20.53 -35.77
N GLU A 12 -35.83 -20.07 -36.45
CA GLU A 12 -36.99 -19.38 -35.89
C GLU A 12 -37.88 -20.36 -35.12
N VAL A 13 -38.40 -19.97 -33.95
CA VAL A 13 -39.67 -20.50 -33.41
C VAL A 13 -40.40 -19.39 -32.63
N GLU A 14 -41.50 -18.98 -33.26
CA GLU A 14 -42.86 -18.63 -32.79
C GLU A 14 -43.16 -17.87 -31.48
N LYS A 15 -44.06 -16.90 -31.68
CA LYS A 15 -44.84 -16.10 -30.73
C LYS A 15 -45.89 -16.95 -30.01
N GLY A 16 -46.18 -16.57 -28.77
CA GLY A 16 -47.41 -16.91 -28.07
C GLY A 16 -47.81 -15.78 -27.12
N ASP A 17 -48.79 -14.98 -27.53
CA ASP A 17 -49.48 -13.99 -26.71
C ASP A 17 -50.48 -14.68 -25.79
N THR A 18 -50.58 -14.25 -24.52
CA THR A 18 -51.77 -14.53 -23.70
C THR A 18 -51.97 -13.39 -22.69
N GLU A 19 -52.96 -12.55 -22.99
CA GLU A 19 -53.55 -11.58 -22.07
C GLU A 19 -54.42 -12.29 -21.03
N THR A 20 -54.49 -11.75 -19.80
CA THR A 20 -55.65 -11.81 -18.88
C THR A 20 -55.40 -10.90 -17.64
N PRO A 21 -56.43 -10.53 -16.86
CA PRO A 21 -56.73 -9.13 -16.56
C PRO A 21 -56.25 -8.65 -15.18
N VAL A 22 -55.88 -7.37 -15.10
CA VAL A 22 -55.56 -6.71 -13.83
C VAL A 22 -56.82 -6.13 -13.20
N GLN A 23 -57.16 -6.65 -12.03
CA GLN A 23 -58.23 -6.19 -11.14
C GLN A 23 -57.85 -4.88 -10.44
N TYR A 24 -58.85 -4.01 -10.28
CA TYR A 24 -58.80 -2.83 -9.41
C TYR A 24 -59.07 -3.23 -7.95
N THR A 25 -58.21 -2.80 -7.02
CA THR A 25 -58.55 -2.70 -5.58
C THR A 25 -57.86 -1.49 -4.92
N THR A 26 -58.71 -0.52 -4.55
CA THR A 26 -58.83 0.26 -3.31
C THR A 26 -57.59 0.78 -2.54
N PRO A 27 -57.56 2.07 -2.14
CA PRO A 27 -56.47 2.67 -1.37
C PRO A 27 -56.55 2.33 0.12
N VAL A 28 -55.40 1.94 0.70
CA VAL A 28 -55.22 1.73 2.15
C VAL A 28 -54.42 2.90 2.74
N SER A 29 -54.91 3.32 3.91
CA SER A 29 -54.57 4.42 4.81
C SER A 29 -53.10 4.44 5.34
N PRO A 30 -52.71 5.47 6.13
CA PRO A 30 -51.36 6.02 6.14
C PRO A 30 -50.35 5.21 6.96
N LEU A 31 -49.10 5.34 6.52
CA LEU A 31 -47.88 4.79 7.11
C LEU A 31 -47.82 5.04 8.62
N LYS A 32 -47.78 3.95 9.39
CA LYS A 32 -47.28 3.96 10.77
C LYS A 32 -45.81 4.37 10.75
N GLU A 33 -45.52 5.34 11.58
CA GLU A 33 -44.19 5.84 11.92
C GLU A 33 -43.36 4.66 12.47
N ASN A 34 -42.33 4.26 11.72
CA ASN A 34 -41.39 3.23 12.16
C ASN A 34 -40.53 3.82 13.28
N GLU A 35 -40.92 3.53 14.51
CA GLU A 35 -40.13 3.80 15.71
C GLU A 35 -38.82 3.00 15.61
N ILE A 36 -37.74 3.68 15.21
CA ILE A 36 -36.39 3.12 15.15
C ILE A 36 -35.97 2.83 16.60
N THR A 37 -36.14 1.59 17.03
CA THR A 37 -35.61 1.09 18.29
C THR A 37 -34.08 1.13 18.21
N ARG A 38 -33.48 2.23 18.71
CA ARG A 38 -32.04 2.32 18.92
C ARG A 38 -31.69 1.37 20.06
N ILE A 39 -31.01 0.27 19.72
CA ILE A 39 -30.37 -0.62 20.68
C ILE A 39 -29.51 0.23 21.62
N PRO A 40 -29.67 0.11 22.94
CA PRO A 40 -28.87 0.86 23.92
C PRO A 40 -27.38 0.62 23.68
N THR A 41 -26.64 1.71 23.50
CA THR A 41 -25.18 1.71 23.51
C THR A 41 -24.71 1.16 24.85
N GLU A 42 -24.26 -0.09 24.88
CA GLU A 42 -23.59 -0.67 26.03
C GLU A 42 -22.44 0.27 26.41
N ALA A 43 -22.56 0.82 27.62
CA ALA A 43 -21.52 1.59 28.25
C ALA A 43 -20.31 0.67 28.40
N THR A 44 -19.34 0.84 27.50
CA THR A 44 -18.02 0.22 27.58
C THR A 44 -17.40 0.63 28.90
N LEU A 45 -17.58 -0.20 29.93
CA LEU A 45 -16.67 -0.28 31.06
C LEU A 45 -15.29 -0.51 30.45
N HIS A 46 -14.48 0.53 30.39
CA HIS A 46 -13.08 0.40 30.00
C HIS A 46 -12.32 -0.13 31.22
N PRO A 47 -12.01 -1.44 31.31
CA PRO A 47 -10.98 -1.86 32.24
C PRO A 47 -9.72 -1.05 31.95
N LYS A 48 -8.97 -0.69 33.01
CA LYS A 48 -7.62 -0.11 32.88
C LYS A 48 -6.84 -1.02 31.92
N LYS A 49 -6.74 -0.56 30.67
CA LYS A 49 -6.24 -1.35 29.56
C LYS A 49 -4.76 -1.53 29.81
N ALA A 50 -4.33 -2.72 30.23
CA ALA A 50 -2.92 -3.09 30.15
C ALA A 50 -2.48 -2.73 28.73
N ILE A 51 -1.44 -1.90 28.62
CA ILE A 51 -0.97 -1.38 27.33
C ILE A 51 -0.32 -2.57 26.63
N SER A 52 -1.15 -3.35 25.92
CA SER A 52 -0.67 -4.41 25.04
C SER A 52 0.33 -3.80 24.07
N PRO A 53 1.47 -4.46 23.80
CA PRO A 53 2.48 -3.93 22.90
C PRO A 53 1.84 -3.54 21.56
N GLN A 54 2.06 -2.27 21.19
CA GLN A 54 1.52 -1.65 20.00
C GLN A 54 2.64 -0.87 19.31
N SER A 55 2.69 -0.96 17.99
CA SER A 55 3.53 -0.11 17.16
C SER A 55 2.70 0.98 16.52
N THR A 56 3.24 2.19 16.51
CA THR A 56 2.59 3.36 15.91
C THR A 56 3.54 4.02 14.94
N TYR A 57 3.07 4.26 13.73
CA TYR A 57 3.82 4.89 12.64
C TYR A 57 3.12 6.15 12.16
N HIS A 58 3.91 7.19 11.97
CA HIS A 58 3.48 8.47 11.45
C HIS A 58 3.91 8.58 9.99
N ILE A 59 2.94 8.73 9.10
CA ILE A 59 3.17 8.74 7.66
C ILE A 59 3.26 10.18 7.19
N TYR A 60 4.46 10.62 6.85
CA TYR A 60 4.72 11.98 6.41
C TYR A 60 5.10 12.09 4.94
N GLU A 61 4.63 13.13 4.26
CA GLU A 61 4.94 13.43 2.86
C GLU A 61 6.23 14.27 2.76
N GLU A 62 7.32 13.69 2.28
CA GLU A 62 8.61 14.38 2.06
C GLU A 62 8.58 15.16 0.74
N THR A 63 8.18 14.46 -0.32
CA THR A 63 7.93 15.01 -1.64
C THR A 63 6.58 14.44 -2.14
N PRO A 64 6.02 14.93 -3.27
CA PRO A 64 4.82 14.31 -3.84
C PRO A 64 4.98 12.81 -4.14
N LEU A 65 6.21 12.34 -4.32
CA LEU A 65 6.55 10.98 -4.71
C LEU A 65 7.14 10.15 -3.55
N ASP A 66 7.49 10.80 -2.43
CA ASP A 66 8.23 10.18 -1.34
C ASP A 66 7.50 10.34 0.00
N LYS A 67 7.44 9.25 0.76
CA LYS A 67 6.86 9.25 2.10
C LYS A 67 7.83 8.62 3.11
N CYS A 68 7.92 9.25 4.28
CA CYS A 68 8.61 8.73 5.44
C CYS A 68 7.58 8.19 6.43
N ILE A 69 7.77 6.97 6.91
CA ILE A 69 6.88 6.26 7.82
C ILE A 69 7.70 6.00 9.08
N SER A 70 7.60 6.90 10.06
CA SER A 70 8.49 6.87 11.23
C SER A 70 7.70 6.58 12.50
N PRO A 71 8.24 5.80 13.44
CA PRO A 71 7.64 5.65 14.77
C PRO A 71 7.73 6.94 15.61
N VAL A 72 8.59 7.88 15.21
CA VAL A 72 8.82 9.13 15.92
C VAL A 72 7.90 10.24 15.39
N ILE A 73 7.29 10.97 16.31
CA ILE A 73 6.48 12.14 16.00
C ILE A 73 7.40 13.29 15.57
N ASP A 74 7.10 13.96 14.46
CA ASP A 74 7.72 15.22 14.06
C ASP A 74 6.73 16.37 14.32
N PRO A 75 6.88 17.10 15.45
CA PRO A 75 5.95 18.17 15.84
C PRO A 75 5.77 19.25 14.76
N LYS A 76 6.76 19.43 13.88
CA LYS A 76 6.70 20.45 12.82
C LYS A 76 5.74 20.06 11.69
N ARG A 77 5.50 18.76 11.51
CA ARG A 77 4.67 18.19 10.42
C ARG A 77 3.27 17.80 10.86
N GLU A 78 2.99 17.84 12.16
CA GLU A 78 1.65 17.69 12.74
C GLU A 78 0.78 18.97 12.57
N ARG A 79 1.38 20.09 12.14
CA ARG A 79 0.68 21.36 11.96
C ARG A 79 -0.16 21.36 10.68
N TRP A 80 -1.33 22.00 10.75
CA TRP A 80 -2.19 22.20 9.57
C TRP A 80 -1.55 23.12 8.54
N SER A 81 -0.93 24.22 8.97
CA SER A 81 -0.25 25.20 8.11
C SER A 81 1.13 24.77 7.61
N GLY A 82 1.63 23.61 8.08
CA GLY A 82 2.95 23.10 7.72
C GLY A 82 4.11 23.91 8.30
N PRO A 83 5.35 23.57 7.90
CA PRO A 83 6.53 24.28 8.38
C PRO A 83 6.63 25.67 7.74
N SER A 84 6.92 26.68 8.56
CA SER A 84 7.09 28.06 8.09
C SER A 84 8.29 28.19 7.14
N LEU A 85 8.30 29.22 6.28
CA LEU A 85 9.43 29.49 5.39
C LEU A 85 10.75 29.67 6.15
N LYS A 86 10.71 30.28 7.35
CA LYS A 86 11.87 30.44 8.23
C LYS A 86 12.40 29.07 8.69
N GLU A 87 11.54 28.19 9.16
CA GLU A 87 11.91 26.82 9.57
C GLU A 87 12.48 26.01 8.41
N GLN A 88 11.90 26.14 7.21
CA GLN A 88 12.43 25.48 6.02
C GLN A 88 13.82 25.99 5.64
N LYS A 89 14.05 27.30 5.75
CA LYS A 89 15.38 27.91 5.52
C LYS A 89 16.40 27.41 6.55
N ILE A 90 16.04 27.35 7.82
CA ILE A 90 16.89 26.80 8.89
C ILE A 90 17.24 25.34 8.62
N LYS A 91 16.27 24.49 8.27
CA LYS A 91 16.52 23.08 7.92
C LYS A 91 17.48 22.93 6.76
N ARG A 92 17.36 23.78 5.72
CA ARG A 92 18.29 23.79 4.57
C ARG A 92 19.70 24.20 4.98
N LEU A 93 19.84 25.20 5.84
CA LEU A 93 21.13 25.65 6.35
C LEU A 93 21.80 24.56 7.20
N GLN A 94 21.08 23.99 8.16
CA GLN A 94 21.57 22.88 8.98
C GLN A 94 22.01 21.68 8.14
N LYS A 95 21.26 21.34 7.09
CA LYS A 95 21.63 20.26 6.16
C LYS A 95 22.94 20.59 5.44
N LYS A 96 23.08 21.81 4.90
CA LYS A 96 24.31 22.25 4.24
C LYS A 96 25.51 22.28 5.19
N GLU A 97 25.31 22.76 6.42
CA GLU A 97 26.34 22.82 7.45
C GLU A 97 26.83 21.42 7.84
N ARG A 98 25.90 20.46 7.97
CA ARG A 98 26.23 19.05 8.20
C ARG A 98 27.00 18.44 7.02
N GLU A 99 26.56 18.71 5.79
CA GLU A 99 27.25 18.27 4.58
C GLU A 99 28.67 18.89 4.48
N SER A 100 28.83 20.18 4.80
CA SER A 100 30.13 20.86 4.76
C SER A 100 31.07 20.44 5.90
N SER A 101 30.53 20.04 7.05
CA SER A 101 31.34 19.54 8.18
C SER A 101 31.77 18.08 8.01
N GLY A 102 31.36 17.42 6.91
CA GLY A 102 31.68 16.01 6.67
C GLY A 102 31.04 15.07 7.69
N LEU A 103 30.10 15.56 8.50
CA LEU A 103 29.41 14.73 9.47
C LEU A 103 28.62 13.65 8.74
N PRO A 104 28.65 12.40 9.22
CA PRO A 104 27.93 11.32 8.57
C PRO A 104 26.43 11.65 8.51
N PRO A 105 25.71 11.15 7.49
CA PRO A 105 24.26 11.19 7.46
C PRO A 105 23.68 10.72 8.80
N VAL A 106 22.53 11.29 9.20
CA VAL A 106 21.82 10.82 10.41
C VAL A 106 21.65 9.30 10.30
N GLU A 107 21.96 8.60 11.39
CA GLU A 107 21.85 7.14 11.41
C GLU A 107 20.43 6.72 10.98
N PRO A 108 20.32 5.67 10.15
CA PRO A 108 19.03 5.18 9.72
C PRO A 108 18.26 4.70 10.95
N ASP A 109 17.01 5.16 11.07
CA ASP A 109 16.06 4.56 12.00
C ASP A 109 15.60 3.23 11.41
N ASP A 110 16.17 2.13 11.90
CA ASP A 110 15.87 0.77 11.45
C ASP A 110 14.41 0.35 11.69
N ALA A 111 13.70 1.05 12.57
CA ALA A 111 12.28 0.81 12.79
C ALA A 111 11.39 1.59 11.82
N ALA A 112 11.92 2.61 11.13
CA ALA A 112 11.18 3.39 10.14
C ALA A 112 11.08 2.68 8.79
N PHE A 113 10.16 3.15 7.96
CA PHE A 113 10.08 2.79 6.55
C PHE A 113 10.12 4.03 5.67
N TYR A 114 10.62 3.87 4.45
CA TYR A 114 10.65 4.92 3.45
C TYR A 114 10.02 4.40 2.17
N MET A 115 9.02 5.10 1.66
CA MET A 115 8.38 4.76 0.41
C MET A 115 8.81 5.75 -0.66
N HIS A 116 9.36 5.23 -1.75
CA HIS A 116 9.80 6.01 -2.89
C HIS A 116 8.96 5.65 -4.12
N GLN A 117 8.45 6.65 -4.83
CA GLN A 117 7.91 6.50 -6.17
C GLN A 117 8.89 7.07 -7.19
N PRO A 118 9.62 6.23 -7.93
CA PRO A 118 10.50 6.69 -8.99
C PRO A 118 9.70 7.42 -10.08
N TYR A 119 10.31 8.44 -10.67
CA TYR A 119 9.77 9.10 -11.85
C TYR A 119 10.69 8.88 -13.05
N LEU A 120 10.15 8.21 -14.07
CA LEU A 120 10.79 7.96 -15.36
C LEU A 120 9.82 8.34 -16.47
N SER A 121 10.20 9.28 -17.33
CA SER A 121 9.29 9.73 -18.39
C SER A 121 8.88 8.58 -19.30
N PHE A 122 7.60 8.55 -19.70
CA PHE A 122 6.98 7.50 -20.52
C PHE A 122 6.89 6.13 -19.85
N HIS A 123 7.21 6.04 -18.56
CA HIS A 123 7.10 4.83 -17.77
C HIS A 123 6.39 5.13 -16.45
N LEU A 124 5.69 4.11 -15.94
CA LEU A 124 5.12 4.10 -14.60
C LEU A 124 5.87 3.03 -13.81
N PRO A 125 7.07 3.33 -13.31
CA PRO A 125 7.82 2.37 -12.51
C PRO A 125 7.08 2.07 -11.21
N PRO A 126 7.24 0.84 -10.67
CA PRO A 126 6.64 0.48 -9.39
C PRO A 126 7.23 1.32 -8.26
N GLN A 127 6.46 1.48 -7.19
CA GLN A 127 6.95 2.07 -5.95
C GLN A 127 7.83 1.08 -5.20
N VAL A 128 8.79 1.59 -4.42
CA VAL A 128 9.67 0.77 -3.60
C VAL A 128 9.55 1.18 -2.15
N LEU A 129 9.25 0.21 -1.28
CA LEU A 129 9.29 0.36 0.17
C LEU A 129 10.67 -0.08 0.65
N TYR A 130 11.31 0.76 1.45
CA TYR A 130 12.60 0.52 2.08
C TYR A 130 12.44 0.41 3.59
N MET A 131 13.26 -0.43 4.23
CA MET A 131 13.41 -0.51 5.68
C MET A 131 14.46 0.48 6.14
N GLY A 132 14.01 1.58 6.74
CA GLY A 132 14.81 2.73 7.15
C GLY A 132 14.11 4.05 6.81
N ASN A 133 14.72 5.17 7.20
CA ASN A 133 14.16 6.52 7.02
C ASN A 133 14.52 7.19 5.67
N SER A 134 15.31 6.54 4.81
CA SER A 134 15.83 7.13 3.57
C SER A 134 16.20 6.08 2.53
N LYS A 135 15.83 6.30 1.27
CA LYS A 135 16.18 5.38 0.16
C LYS A 135 17.68 5.18 -0.12
N TYR A 136 18.56 6.01 0.43
CA TYR A 136 20.01 5.93 0.17
C TYR A 136 20.75 5.03 1.16
N THR A 137 20.23 4.91 2.37
CA THR A 137 20.83 4.12 3.47
C THR A 137 20.02 2.86 3.77
N ALA A 138 18.71 2.91 3.50
CA ALA A 138 17.78 1.84 3.76
C ALA A 138 17.85 0.72 2.72
N LYS A 139 17.51 -0.50 3.14
CA LYS A 139 17.43 -1.68 2.26
C LYS A 139 16.04 -1.73 1.60
N PRO A 140 15.94 -1.91 0.27
CA PRO A 140 14.65 -2.08 -0.38
C PRO A 140 14.06 -3.43 0.03
N ALA A 141 12.79 -3.42 0.44
CA ALA A 141 12.09 -4.58 0.99
C ALA A 141 10.94 -5.06 0.10
N VAL A 142 10.16 -4.12 -0.47
CA VAL A 142 8.97 -4.45 -1.26
C VAL A 142 8.90 -3.59 -2.52
N ILE A 143 8.65 -4.21 -3.67
CA ILE A 143 8.30 -3.52 -4.91
C ILE A 143 6.79 -3.60 -5.11
N MET A 144 6.12 -2.46 -5.24
CA MET A 144 4.67 -2.34 -5.32
C MET A 144 4.27 -1.90 -6.73
N HIS A 145 3.67 -2.82 -7.48
CA HIS A 145 3.11 -2.56 -8.81
C HIS A 145 1.65 -2.19 -8.69
N GLU A 146 1.31 -1.03 -9.26
CA GLU A 146 -0.07 -0.57 -9.37
C GLU A 146 -0.74 -1.16 -10.61
N GLY A 147 -1.94 -1.69 -10.43
CA GLY A 147 -2.81 -2.14 -11.49
C GLY A 147 -3.76 -1.04 -11.97
N CYS A 148 -4.60 -1.40 -12.93
CA CYS A 148 -5.56 -0.47 -13.51
C CYS A 148 -6.64 -0.05 -12.48
N PHE A 149 -6.94 1.25 -12.41
CA PHE A 149 -8.00 1.85 -11.58
C PHE A 149 -7.97 1.45 -10.10
N TRP A 150 -6.77 1.33 -9.50
CA TRP A 150 -6.60 0.97 -8.08
C TRP A 150 -7.24 -0.37 -7.69
N LYS A 151 -7.64 -1.20 -8.67
CA LYS A 151 -8.36 -2.46 -8.42
C LYS A 151 -7.45 -3.54 -7.90
N LYS A 152 -6.17 -3.47 -8.22
CA LYS A 152 -5.19 -4.51 -7.92
C LYS A 152 -3.83 -3.90 -7.71
N TYR A 153 -3.14 -4.36 -6.68
CA TYR A 153 -1.71 -4.15 -6.46
C TYR A 153 -1.01 -5.50 -6.42
N THR A 154 0.20 -5.55 -6.96
CA THR A 154 1.08 -6.73 -6.89
C THR A 154 2.34 -6.33 -6.14
N LEU A 155 2.57 -6.95 -4.99
CA LEU A 155 3.70 -6.72 -4.13
C LEU A 155 4.71 -7.85 -4.36
N GLN A 156 5.92 -7.51 -4.74
CA GLN A 156 7.04 -8.43 -4.88
C GLN A 156 7.96 -8.26 -3.68
N LEU A 157 8.27 -9.36 -2.99
CA LEU A 157 9.04 -9.36 -1.75
C LEU A 157 10.20 -10.36 -1.84
N GLY A 158 11.23 -10.08 -1.05
CA GLY A 158 12.23 -11.06 -0.65
C GLY A 158 13.68 -10.54 -0.72
N PRO A 159 14.65 -11.29 -0.14
CA PRO A 159 16.02 -10.84 0.02
C PRO A 159 16.75 -10.52 -1.29
N SER A 160 16.38 -11.17 -2.39
CA SER A 160 16.92 -10.88 -3.72
C SER A 160 16.75 -9.41 -4.13
N ILE A 161 15.64 -8.78 -3.73
CA ILE A 161 15.33 -7.38 -4.04
C ILE A 161 16.31 -6.45 -3.32
N SER A 162 16.73 -6.82 -2.12
CA SER A 162 17.68 -6.08 -1.29
C SER A 162 19.14 -6.19 -1.76
N GLN A 163 19.44 -7.06 -2.74
CA GLN A 163 20.80 -7.25 -3.20
C GLN A 163 21.36 -5.97 -3.86
N PRO A 164 22.64 -5.63 -3.60
CA PRO A 164 23.25 -4.42 -4.14
C PRO A 164 23.14 -4.32 -5.67
N GLY A 165 22.52 -3.23 -6.12
CA GLY A 165 22.32 -2.89 -7.53
C GLY A 165 21.19 -3.63 -8.24
N VAL A 166 20.36 -4.40 -7.52
CA VAL A 166 19.04 -4.82 -8.04
C VAL A 166 18.15 -3.62 -8.22
N ILE A 167 18.03 -2.79 -7.19
CA ILE A 167 17.45 -1.44 -7.28
C ILE A 167 18.59 -0.45 -7.51
N ASP A 168 18.51 0.31 -8.60
CA ASP A 168 19.51 1.34 -8.91
C ASP A 168 19.24 2.65 -8.14
N PRO A 169 20.16 3.64 -8.19
CA PRO A 169 19.96 4.92 -7.50
C PRO A 169 18.77 5.78 -7.99
N ARG A 170 18.13 5.41 -9.11
CA ARG A 170 16.88 6.04 -9.56
C ARG A 170 15.68 5.46 -8.79
N GLY A 171 15.86 4.38 -8.05
CA GLY A 171 14.80 3.67 -7.32
C GLY A 171 14.07 2.63 -8.16
N VAL A 172 14.61 2.24 -9.32
CA VAL A 172 13.99 1.24 -10.20
C VAL A 172 14.85 -0.01 -10.29
N VAL A 173 14.25 -1.13 -10.70
CA VAL A 173 15.00 -2.35 -10.98
C VAL A 173 15.98 -2.09 -12.13
N ALA A 174 17.26 -2.34 -11.89
CA ALA A 174 18.31 -2.19 -12.89
C ALA A 174 18.08 -3.15 -14.06
N TRP A 175 18.42 -2.70 -15.27
CA TRP A 175 18.19 -3.50 -16.49
C TRP A 175 18.87 -4.87 -16.46
N ARG A 176 20.06 -4.95 -15.83
CA ARG A 176 20.80 -6.20 -15.64
C ARG A 176 20.03 -7.30 -14.89
N HIS A 177 19.01 -6.95 -14.11
CA HIS A 177 18.13 -7.89 -13.41
C HIS A 177 16.73 -7.99 -14.05
N ASN A 178 16.59 -7.60 -15.32
CA ASN A 178 15.34 -7.75 -16.04
C ASN A 178 15.03 -9.24 -16.27
N GLY A 179 13.92 -9.73 -15.72
CA GLY A 179 13.52 -11.14 -15.77
C GLY A 179 13.04 -11.64 -17.15
N GLY A 180 13.03 -10.80 -18.18
CA GLY A 180 12.73 -11.19 -19.55
C GLY A 180 11.85 -10.19 -20.30
N ASP A 181 11.23 -10.68 -21.37
CA ASP A 181 10.32 -9.89 -22.19
C ASP A 181 8.94 -9.71 -21.53
N LYS A 182 8.07 -8.91 -22.15
CA LYS A 182 6.73 -8.63 -21.63
C LYS A 182 5.89 -9.91 -21.46
N LYS A 183 6.11 -10.96 -22.25
CA LYS A 183 5.40 -12.23 -22.13
C LYS A 183 5.89 -13.01 -20.90
N ALA A 184 7.21 -13.13 -20.72
CA ALA A 184 7.79 -13.75 -19.53
C ALA A 184 7.35 -13.07 -18.23
N LEU A 185 7.36 -11.73 -18.19
CA LEU A 185 6.92 -10.94 -17.03
C LEU A 185 5.42 -11.08 -16.72
N LYS A 186 4.59 -11.40 -17.72
CA LYS A 186 3.16 -11.67 -17.52
C LYS A 186 2.89 -13.10 -17.08
N ALA A 187 3.67 -14.05 -17.59
CA ALA A 187 3.56 -15.47 -17.26
C ALA A 187 3.99 -15.73 -15.81
N ASP A 188 5.03 -15.06 -15.36
CA ASP A 188 5.58 -15.22 -14.00
C ASP A 188 5.66 -13.88 -13.27
N ARG A 189 4.89 -13.77 -12.19
CA ARG A 189 4.82 -12.56 -11.36
C ARG A 189 6.01 -12.38 -10.43
N HIS A 190 6.85 -13.39 -10.26
CA HIS A 190 8.06 -13.29 -9.46
C HIS A 190 9.17 -12.55 -10.20
N LYS A 191 9.13 -12.55 -11.54
CA LYS A 191 10.13 -11.87 -12.37
C LYS A 191 10.06 -10.35 -12.21
N LEU A 192 11.23 -9.75 -12.07
CA LEU A 192 11.38 -8.30 -11.93
C LEU A 192 11.47 -7.62 -13.31
N LYS A 193 10.75 -6.52 -13.48
CA LYS A 193 10.82 -5.69 -14.69
C LYS A 193 11.95 -4.67 -14.54
N GLY A 194 13.05 -4.85 -15.27
CA GLY A 194 14.17 -3.91 -15.30
C GLY A 194 13.91 -2.70 -16.19
N TYR A 195 14.64 -1.61 -15.95
CA TYR A 195 14.53 -0.35 -16.70
C TYR A 195 15.89 0.10 -17.23
N LYS A 196 16.01 0.27 -18.55
CA LYS A 196 17.23 0.78 -19.19
C LYS A 196 17.59 2.20 -18.78
N VAL A 197 18.87 2.55 -18.83
CA VAL A 197 19.35 3.92 -18.69
C VAL A 197 19.39 4.57 -20.06
N ARG A 198 18.49 5.52 -20.32
CA ARG A 198 18.43 6.23 -21.61
C ARG A 198 19.61 7.17 -21.82
N GLY A 199 20.00 7.35 -23.09
CA GLY A 199 21.00 8.35 -23.50
C GLY A 199 20.55 9.80 -23.32
N TRP A 200 19.26 10.05 -23.08
CA TRP A 200 18.67 11.36 -22.81
C TRP A 200 17.75 11.29 -21.59
N ARG A 201 17.46 12.43 -20.97
CA ARG A 201 16.66 12.56 -19.73
C ARG A 201 15.78 13.78 -19.84
N LEU A 202 14.52 13.68 -19.44
CA LEU A 202 13.65 14.84 -19.26
C LEU A 202 13.77 15.43 -17.86
N TRP A 203 13.30 16.67 -17.71
CA TRP A 203 13.27 17.35 -16.42
C TRP A 203 12.44 16.57 -15.39
N GLY A 204 12.92 16.56 -14.14
CA GLY A 204 12.26 15.90 -13.02
C GLY A 204 12.58 14.41 -12.81
N GLU A 205 13.17 13.69 -13.78
CA GLU A 205 13.44 12.24 -13.62
C GLU A 205 14.36 11.92 -12.43
N THR A 206 14.10 10.81 -11.74
CA THR A 206 14.88 10.42 -10.56
C THR A 206 16.29 9.95 -10.93
N GLY A 207 17.25 10.12 -10.00
CA GLY A 207 18.63 9.63 -10.14
C GLY A 207 19.48 10.36 -11.18
N LYS A 208 19.30 11.69 -11.30
CA LYS A 208 20.07 12.57 -12.22
C LYS A 208 21.58 12.29 -12.20
N ALA A 209 22.21 12.26 -11.01
CA ALA A 209 23.65 12.06 -10.87
C ALA A 209 24.10 10.70 -11.42
N TYR A 210 23.36 9.64 -11.11
CA TYR A 210 23.62 8.30 -11.63
C TYR A 210 23.54 8.24 -13.17
N VAL A 211 22.49 8.84 -13.75
CA VAL A 211 22.33 8.89 -15.22
C VAL A 211 23.48 9.66 -15.87
N HIS A 212 23.95 10.78 -15.29
CA HIS A 212 25.11 11.50 -15.80
C HIS A 212 26.40 10.67 -15.71
N ALA A 213 26.61 9.96 -14.61
CA ALA A 213 27.76 9.08 -14.44
C ALA A 213 27.77 7.96 -15.50
N VAL A 214 26.63 7.29 -15.71
CA VAL A 214 26.49 6.24 -16.74
C VAL A 214 26.77 6.80 -18.14
N LYS A 215 26.27 8.01 -18.46
CA LYS A 215 26.57 8.64 -19.75
C LYS A 215 28.05 8.99 -19.91
N ALA A 216 28.66 9.57 -18.89
CA ALA A 216 30.09 9.90 -18.91
C ALA A 216 30.93 8.64 -19.13
N ASN A 217 30.59 7.54 -18.45
CA ASN A 217 31.22 6.23 -18.61
C ASN A 217 31.09 5.68 -20.04
N ARG A 218 29.89 5.75 -20.62
CA ARG A 218 29.64 5.36 -22.02
C ARG A 218 30.47 6.17 -23.03
N VAL A 219 30.55 7.49 -22.84
CA VAL A 219 31.34 8.38 -23.71
C VAL A 219 32.84 8.11 -23.55
N ALA A 220 33.31 7.87 -22.33
CA ALA A 220 34.71 7.58 -22.06
C ALA A 220 35.13 6.16 -22.47
N GLY A 221 34.19 5.26 -22.79
CA GLY A 221 34.45 3.83 -22.96
C GLY A 221 34.99 3.17 -21.69
N LYS A 222 34.67 3.74 -20.51
CA LYS A 222 35.20 3.31 -19.21
C LYS A 222 34.07 2.79 -18.33
N GLY A 223 34.32 1.67 -17.67
CA GLY A 223 33.43 1.09 -16.67
C GLY A 223 32.30 0.25 -17.26
N PRO A 224 31.63 -0.56 -16.41
CA PRO A 224 30.56 -1.43 -16.85
C PRO A 224 29.30 -0.62 -17.20
N ASP A 225 28.74 -0.87 -18.39
CA ASP A 225 27.44 -0.31 -18.77
C ASP A 225 26.33 -1.14 -18.13
N PRO A 226 25.45 -0.55 -17.29
CA PRO A 226 24.37 -1.30 -16.63
C PRO A 226 23.34 -1.90 -17.60
N ASP A 227 23.34 -1.47 -18.87
CA ASP A 227 22.42 -1.96 -19.90
C ASP A 227 23.03 -3.05 -20.80
N VAL A 228 24.34 -3.32 -20.68
CA VAL A 228 25.06 -4.33 -21.49
C VAL A 228 25.34 -5.55 -20.61
N PHE A 229 24.97 -6.72 -21.09
CA PHE A 229 25.23 -7.98 -20.41
C PHE A 229 26.57 -8.55 -20.88
N ASP A 230 27.51 -8.72 -19.95
CA ASP A 230 28.62 -9.63 -20.21
C ASP A 230 28.06 -11.05 -20.34
N SER A 231 28.52 -11.80 -21.34
CA SER A 231 28.05 -13.16 -21.65
C SER A 231 28.23 -14.17 -20.51
N LYS A 232 28.92 -13.79 -19.42
CA LYS A 232 28.98 -14.53 -18.16
C LYS A 232 27.77 -14.13 -17.30
N SER A 233 26.66 -14.81 -17.57
CA SER A 233 25.32 -14.57 -17.05
C SER A 233 25.24 -14.38 -15.52
N VAL A 234 24.93 -13.16 -15.08
CA VAL A 234 24.33 -12.93 -13.76
C VAL A 234 22.88 -13.39 -13.85
N ASN A 235 22.49 -14.35 -13.03
CA ASN A 235 21.09 -14.75 -12.93
C ASN A 235 20.26 -13.52 -12.51
N PRO A 236 19.21 -13.14 -13.27
CA PRO A 236 18.40 -11.99 -12.92
C PRO A 236 17.77 -12.22 -11.54
N ALA A 237 17.66 -11.16 -10.75
CA ALA A 237 17.00 -11.27 -9.45
C ALA A 237 15.50 -11.55 -9.67
N VAL A 238 14.94 -12.42 -8.84
CA VAL A 238 13.55 -12.87 -8.89
C VAL A 238 12.99 -12.76 -7.49
N ALA A 239 11.81 -12.15 -7.36
CA ALA A 239 11.15 -12.03 -6.07
C ALA A 239 10.81 -13.42 -5.52
N GLU A 240 11.10 -13.67 -4.26
CA GLU A 240 10.82 -14.93 -3.59
C GLU A 240 9.32 -15.10 -3.33
N GLU A 241 8.64 -13.99 -3.03
CA GLU A 241 7.22 -13.99 -2.70
C GLU A 241 6.46 -12.92 -3.47
N VAL A 242 5.19 -13.21 -3.77
CA VAL A 242 4.28 -12.29 -4.45
C VAL A 242 2.94 -12.24 -3.74
N VAL A 243 2.56 -11.04 -3.28
CA VAL A 243 1.26 -10.79 -2.65
C VAL A 243 0.38 -9.98 -3.59
N CYS A 244 -0.87 -10.39 -3.76
CA CYS A 244 -1.85 -9.68 -4.57
C CYS A 244 -2.90 -9.03 -3.69
N LEU A 245 -2.87 -7.71 -3.60
CA LEU A 245 -3.92 -6.92 -2.95
C LEU A 245 -4.98 -6.54 -3.98
N ARG A 246 -6.25 -6.82 -3.69
CA ARG A 246 -7.37 -6.55 -4.60
C ARG A 246 -8.43 -5.73 -3.91
N TRP A 247 -8.99 -4.77 -4.62
CA TRP A 247 -10.19 -4.07 -4.22
C TRP A 247 -11.41 -4.94 -4.55
N MET A 248 -12.12 -5.42 -3.53
CA MET A 248 -13.10 -6.49 -3.69
C MET A 248 -14.37 -6.05 -4.41
N SER A 249 -14.90 -4.86 -4.10
CA SER A 249 -16.11 -4.40 -4.78
C SER A 249 -16.23 -2.87 -4.79
N PRO A 250 -15.96 -2.23 -5.93
CA PRO A 250 -16.00 -0.77 -6.05
C PRO A 250 -17.41 -0.18 -5.99
N LEU A 251 -18.44 -0.99 -6.28
CA LEU A 251 -19.83 -0.55 -6.40
C LEU A 251 -20.74 -1.16 -5.33
N SER A 252 -20.20 -1.86 -4.33
CA SER A 252 -20.99 -2.41 -3.21
C SER A 252 -21.14 -1.41 -2.07
N ARG A 253 -22.00 -1.74 -1.09
CA ARG A 253 -22.05 -1.04 0.21
C ARG A 253 -20.70 -1.05 0.96
N HIS A 254 -19.78 -1.95 0.61
CA HIS A 254 -18.43 -2.03 1.16
C HIS A 254 -17.39 -1.54 0.16
N THR A 255 -17.58 -0.33 -0.36
CA THR A 255 -16.68 0.33 -1.33
C THR A 255 -15.23 0.44 -0.86
N ARG A 256 -14.94 0.22 0.42
CA ARG A 256 -13.61 0.33 1.03
C ARG A 256 -13.18 -0.99 1.65
N CYS A 257 -13.19 -2.07 0.86
CA CYS A 257 -12.75 -3.39 1.30
C CYS A 257 -11.68 -3.93 0.35
N TYR A 258 -10.49 -4.18 0.89
CA TYR A 258 -9.35 -4.65 0.12
C TYR A 258 -8.83 -5.94 0.72
N HIS A 259 -8.70 -6.95 -0.12
CA HIS A 259 -8.37 -8.30 0.26
C HIS A 259 -6.97 -8.65 -0.24
N PHE A 260 -6.20 -9.31 0.61
CA PHE A 260 -5.00 -10.01 0.20
C PHE A 260 -4.88 -11.30 1.02
N ARG A 261 -4.27 -12.32 0.42
CA ARG A 261 -3.95 -13.57 1.10
C ARG A 261 -2.44 -13.64 1.29
N TYR A 262 -2.00 -14.01 2.48
CA TYR A 262 -0.58 -14.18 2.79
C TYR A 262 -0.39 -15.35 3.74
N MET A 263 0.52 -16.27 3.39
CA MET A 263 0.82 -17.48 4.17
C MET A 263 -0.44 -18.25 4.61
N GLY A 264 -1.39 -18.44 3.67
CA GLY A 264 -2.63 -19.16 3.91
C GLY A 264 -3.75 -18.34 4.56
N ILE A 265 -3.46 -17.25 5.24
CA ILE A 265 -4.42 -16.39 5.96
C ILE A 265 -4.98 -15.29 5.05
N ASP A 266 -6.28 -15.06 5.15
CA ASP A 266 -6.97 -13.98 4.45
C ASP A 266 -7.00 -12.69 5.29
N PHE A 267 -6.49 -11.60 4.71
CA PHE A 267 -6.44 -10.29 5.33
C PHE A 267 -7.30 -9.29 4.58
N TYR A 268 -7.92 -8.39 5.35
CA TYR A 268 -8.81 -7.36 4.84
C TYR A 268 -8.47 -6.00 5.42
N TRP A 269 -8.25 -5.02 4.54
CA TRP A 269 -8.34 -3.61 4.90
C TRP A 269 -9.78 -3.15 4.69
N LYS A 270 -10.47 -2.85 5.78
CA LYS A 270 -11.88 -2.41 5.77
C LYS A 270 -11.99 -0.95 6.18
N GLY A 271 -12.79 -0.18 5.45
CA GLY A 271 -13.22 1.16 5.87
C GLY A 271 -13.94 1.08 7.20
N THR A 272 -13.52 1.91 8.16
CA THR A 272 -14.20 2.02 9.44
C THR A 272 -14.74 3.42 9.66
N ALA A 273 -15.95 3.50 10.20
CA ALA A 273 -16.58 4.73 10.66
C ALA A 273 -16.51 4.89 12.19
N SER A 274 -15.85 3.95 12.90
CA SER A 274 -15.79 3.92 14.36
C SER A 274 -14.88 4.99 14.96
N VAL A 275 -14.00 5.57 14.14
CA VAL A 275 -13.14 6.67 14.56
C VAL A 275 -13.86 7.99 14.29
N ARG A 276 -14.36 8.63 15.34
CA ARG A 276 -14.90 9.98 15.27
C ARG A 276 -13.79 10.99 15.55
N GLU A 277 -13.47 11.79 14.55
CA GLU A 277 -12.70 13.03 14.75
C GLU A 277 -13.68 14.11 15.25
N SER A 278 -13.42 14.71 16.41
CA SER A 278 -14.34 15.68 17.05
C SER A 278 -14.35 17.06 16.37
N ARG A 279 -13.46 17.30 15.41
CA ARG A 279 -13.28 18.60 14.73
C ARG A 279 -14.26 18.75 13.56
N ALA A 280 -14.57 19.99 13.17
CA ALA A 280 -15.55 20.31 12.12
C ALA A 280 -15.27 19.65 10.75
N CYS A 281 -13.99 19.49 10.37
CA CYS A 281 -13.59 18.78 9.14
C CYS A 281 -13.62 17.24 9.27
N GLY A 282 -13.95 16.71 10.45
CA GLY A 282 -13.94 15.29 10.75
C GLY A 282 -14.93 14.47 9.91
N LEU A 283 -16.00 15.08 9.41
CA LEU A 283 -16.96 14.41 8.51
C LEU A 283 -16.31 13.97 7.19
N LEU A 284 -15.37 14.76 6.65
CA LEU A 284 -14.61 14.40 5.44
C LEU A 284 -13.51 13.36 5.72
N LEU A 285 -13.05 13.27 6.98
CA LEU A 285 -12.04 12.30 7.41
C LEU A 285 -12.62 10.96 7.84
N ARG A 286 -13.89 10.95 8.28
CA ARG A 286 -14.61 9.75 8.74
C ARG A 286 -14.54 8.61 7.74
N PHE A 287 -14.45 8.94 6.45
CA PHE A 287 -14.32 7.98 5.35
C PHE A 287 -12.87 7.69 4.95
N ASN A 288 -11.88 7.99 5.80
CA ASN A 288 -10.46 7.78 5.49
C ASN A 288 -9.79 6.81 6.46
N HIS A 289 -10.46 6.41 7.53
CA HIS A 289 -9.94 5.42 8.48
C HIS A 289 -10.09 4.01 7.91
N LEU A 290 -9.10 3.17 8.14
CA LEU A 290 -9.10 1.76 7.75
C LEU A 290 -8.76 0.90 8.97
N LYS A 291 -9.29 -0.32 9.03
CA LYS A 291 -8.84 -1.37 9.96
C LYS A 291 -8.28 -2.54 9.18
N LEU A 292 -7.16 -3.10 9.64
CA LEU A 292 -6.63 -4.37 9.16
C LEU A 292 -7.23 -5.49 9.98
N VAL A 293 -7.82 -6.45 9.30
CA VAL A 293 -8.49 -7.59 9.92
C VAL A 293 -7.96 -8.88 9.29
N ALA A 294 -7.62 -9.87 10.11
CA ALA A 294 -7.44 -11.24 9.65
C ALA A 294 -8.75 -12.01 9.82
N ARG A 295 -9.10 -12.80 8.81
CA ARG A 295 -10.18 -13.78 8.90
C ARG A 295 -9.56 -15.11 9.28
N LEU A 296 -9.97 -15.65 10.42
CA LEU A 296 -9.45 -16.92 10.92
C LEU A 296 -10.06 -18.08 10.10
N PRO A 297 -9.28 -19.15 9.82
CA PRO A 297 -9.84 -20.36 9.23
C PRO A 297 -10.83 -20.99 10.22
N ILE A 298 -12.04 -21.29 9.76
CA ILE A 298 -13.10 -21.88 10.59
C ILE A 298 -12.70 -23.33 10.92
N VAL A 299 -12.41 -23.62 12.18
CA VAL A 299 -11.96 -24.95 12.63
C VAL A 299 -13.14 -25.89 12.95
N ASP A 300 -14.36 -25.37 13.14
CA ASP A 300 -15.56 -26.17 13.42
C ASP A 300 -16.77 -25.74 12.57
N ASP A 301 -17.55 -26.71 12.06
CA ASP A 301 -18.78 -26.54 11.23
C ASP A 301 -19.92 -25.75 11.90
N LYS A 302 -19.69 -25.16 13.07
CA LYS A 302 -20.65 -24.27 13.72
C LYS A 302 -20.60 -22.92 12.99
N LYS A 303 -21.70 -22.60 12.29
CA LYS A 303 -22.00 -21.31 11.63
C LYS A 303 -22.03 -20.12 12.62
N HIS A 304 -20.97 -19.90 13.37
CA HIS A 304 -20.77 -18.63 14.06
C HIS A 304 -20.13 -17.64 13.08
N GLU A 305 -20.51 -16.38 13.25
CA GLU A 305 -20.04 -15.24 12.48
C GLU A 305 -18.53 -15.32 12.27
N GLU A 306 -18.06 -14.93 11.09
CA GLU A 306 -16.63 -14.99 10.74
C GLU A 306 -15.79 -14.31 11.82
N ASP A 307 -15.01 -15.09 12.58
CA ASP A 307 -14.13 -14.54 13.62
C ASP A 307 -13.08 -13.65 12.96
N GLU A 308 -13.31 -12.35 13.10
CA GLU A 308 -12.51 -11.28 12.54
C GLU A 308 -11.58 -10.71 13.60
N LEU A 309 -10.29 -10.99 13.46
CA LEU A 309 -9.27 -10.47 14.37
C LEU A 309 -8.73 -9.13 13.87
N CYS A 310 -8.96 -8.04 14.61
CA CYS A 310 -8.43 -6.72 14.28
C CYS A 310 -6.95 -6.63 14.63
N LEU A 311 -6.09 -6.43 13.62
CA LEU A 311 -4.62 -6.43 13.76
C LEU A 311 -4.02 -5.03 13.77
N GLY A 312 -4.77 -4.05 13.27
CA GLY A 312 -4.26 -2.70 13.15
C GLY A 312 -5.27 -1.73 12.59
N ARG A 313 -4.88 -0.46 12.58
CA ARG A 313 -5.73 0.66 12.22
C ARG A 313 -4.92 1.74 11.54
N TYR A 314 -5.46 2.31 10.48
CA TYR A 314 -4.98 3.55 9.91
C TYR A 314 -5.96 4.68 10.21
N THR A 315 -5.41 5.78 10.71
CA THR A 315 -6.12 7.02 11.03
C THR A 315 -5.60 8.14 10.14
N CYS A 316 -6.43 8.65 9.23
CA CYS A 316 -6.04 9.78 8.38
C CYS A 316 -5.83 11.06 9.22
N SER A 317 -4.92 11.94 8.79
CA SER A 317 -4.65 13.23 9.44
C SER A 317 -5.09 14.40 8.55
N ILE A 318 -5.46 15.52 9.19
CA ILE A 318 -5.69 16.82 8.52
C ILE A 318 -4.40 17.61 8.27
N ALA A 319 -3.28 17.20 8.87
CA ALA A 319 -2.06 17.98 8.78
C ALA A 319 -1.52 17.94 7.34
N CYS A 320 -1.07 19.08 6.82
CA CYS A 320 -0.71 19.19 5.40
C CYS A 320 0.52 18.36 5.00
N LYS A 321 1.34 17.94 5.96
CA LYS A 321 2.54 17.13 5.75
C LYS A 321 2.45 15.73 6.34
N LYS A 322 1.31 15.33 6.90
CA LYS A 322 1.09 14.00 7.46
C LYS A 322 -0.14 13.37 6.81
N SER A 323 0.05 12.24 6.13
CA SER A 323 -1.07 11.48 5.58
C SER A 323 -1.92 10.86 6.70
N GLY A 324 -1.31 10.41 7.80
CA GLY A 324 -2.02 9.79 8.91
C GLY A 324 -1.12 9.06 9.90
N THR A 325 -1.74 8.31 10.80
CA THR A 325 -1.11 7.43 11.78
C THR A 325 -1.53 5.99 11.49
N LEU A 326 -0.57 5.07 11.44
CA LEU A 326 -0.78 3.63 11.23
C LEU A 326 -0.38 2.89 12.50
N GLU A 327 -1.31 2.15 13.08
CA GLU A 327 -1.19 1.45 14.35
C GLU A 327 -1.30 -0.05 14.10
N PHE A 328 -0.41 -0.83 14.69
CA PHE A 328 -0.43 -2.29 14.66
C PHE A 328 -0.45 -2.82 16.09
N PHE A 329 -1.39 -3.74 16.36
CA PHE A 329 -1.55 -4.38 17.66
C PHE A 329 -0.62 -5.59 17.73
N ASP A 330 0.65 -5.34 18.06
CA ASP A 330 1.73 -6.34 17.98
C ASP A 330 1.39 -7.60 18.78
N ALA A 331 0.82 -7.48 19.98
CA ALA A 331 0.35 -8.62 20.78
C ALA A 331 -0.64 -9.52 20.03
N THR A 332 -1.62 -8.89 19.36
CA THR A 332 -2.66 -9.60 18.60
C THR A 332 -2.08 -10.26 17.35
N ILE A 333 -1.11 -9.63 16.71
CA ILE A 333 -0.39 -10.20 15.56
C ILE A 333 0.46 -11.39 15.99
N LEU A 334 1.16 -11.30 17.14
CA LEU A 334 1.93 -12.41 17.70
C LEU A 334 1.01 -13.60 18.02
N HIS A 335 -0.12 -13.37 18.68
CA HIS A 335 -1.11 -14.42 18.95
C HIS A 335 -1.60 -15.11 17.67
N LEU A 336 -1.91 -14.33 16.63
CA LEU A 336 -2.31 -14.88 15.33
C LEU A 336 -1.22 -15.77 14.73
N ILE A 337 0.04 -15.36 14.84
CA ILE A 337 1.18 -16.11 14.31
C ILE A 337 1.38 -17.40 15.10
N ASP A 338 1.39 -17.33 16.43
CA ASP A 338 1.61 -18.47 17.30
C ASP A 338 0.54 -19.56 17.08
N GLU A 339 -0.70 -19.14 16.81
CA GLU A 339 -1.83 -20.06 16.62
C GLU A 339 -1.93 -20.61 15.18
N TYR A 340 -1.76 -19.77 14.15
CA TYR A 340 -2.08 -20.13 12.76
C TYR A 340 -0.88 -20.20 11.81
N GLY A 341 0.30 -19.78 12.23
CA GLY A 341 1.46 -19.74 11.34
C GLY A 341 2.78 -19.56 12.08
N PRO A 342 3.17 -20.48 12.97
CA PRO A 342 4.42 -20.35 13.74
C PRO A 342 5.65 -20.26 12.83
N SER A 343 5.60 -20.82 11.62
CA SER A 343 6.66 -20.70 10.61
C SER A 343 6.79 -19.30 9.98
N MET A 344 5.86 -18.37 10.23
CA MET A 344 5.92 -17.01 9.68
C MET A 344 6.99 -16.15 10.35
N LEU A 345 7.33 -16.46 11.60
CA LEU A 345 8.51 -15.91 12.24
C LEU A 345 9.56 -16.99 12.19
N ASP A 346 10.60 -16.78 11.39
CA ASP A 346 11.81 -17.62 11.37
C ASP A 346 12.59 -17.36 12.68
N LEU A 347 11.97 -17.74 13.81
CA LEU A 347 12.50 -17.58 15.15
C LEU A 347 13.49 -18.72 15.34
N GLY A 348 14.74 -18.47 14.95
CA GLY A 348 15.85 -19.23 15.50
C GLY A 348 15.66 -19.34 17.03
N SER A 349 15.79 -20.55 17.54
CA SER A 349 15.52 -20.93 18.94
C SER A 349 16.10 -19.87 19.88
N VAL A 350 15.22 -19.13 20.56
CA VAL A 350 15.62 -18.13 21.55
C VAL A 350 16.01 -18.91 22.80
N GLU A 351 17.28 -18.83 23.18
CA GLU A 351 17.75 -19.33 24.46
C GLU A 351 16.98 -18.63 25.59
N GLU A 352 16.67 -19.37 26.66
CA GLU A 352 15.82 -18.96 27.78
C GLU A 352 16.28 -17.64 28.42
N GLN A 353 15.70 -16.53 27.98
CA GLN A 353 15.77 -15.22 28.64
C GLN A 353 14.49 -14.96 29.45
N SER A 354 14.54 -13.98 30.36
CA SER A 354 13.41 -13.62 31.22
C SER A 354 12.13 -13.39 30.41
N GLU A 355 10.97 -13.83 30.91
CA GLU A 355 9.70 -13.79 30.18
C GLU A 355 9.35 -12.38 29.64
N GLY A 356 9.69 -11.32 30.38
CA GLY A 356 9.43 -9.94 29.98
C GLY A 356 10.33 -9.44 28.84
N ASP A 357 11.61 -9.79 28.87
CA ASP A 357 12.55 -9.42 27.81
C ASP A 357 12.24 -10.19 26.51
N ALA A 358 11.76 -11.44 26.65
CA ALA A 358 11.41 -12.29 25.52
C ALA A 358 10.22 -11.73 24.70
N GLU A 359 9.19 -11.17 25.34
CA GLU A 359 8.04 -10.59 24.61
C GLU A 359 8.43 -9.34 23.82
N ALA A 360 9.22 -8.44 24.45
CA ALA A 360 9.71 -7.24 23.78
C ALA A 360 10.62 -7.59 22.59
N GLU A 361 11.49 -8.60 22.75
CA GLU A 361 12.34 -9.08 21.67
C GLU A 361 11.51 -9.70 20.53
N ARG A 362 10.50 -10.52 20.84
CA ARG A 362 9.56 -11.07 19.84
C ARG A 362 8.85 -9.97 19.08
N ALA A 363 8.38 -8.92 19.75
CA ALA A 363 7.77 -7.76 19.09
C ALA A 363 8.76 -7.02 18.16
N LEU A 364 10.01 -6.85 18.58
CA LEU A 364 11.06 -6.25 17.74
C LEU A 364 11.36 -7.10 16.50
N ARG A 365 11.41 -8.43 16.64
CA ARG A 365 11.60 -9.37 15.53
C ARG A 365 10.39 -9.36 14.58
N LEU A 366 9.17 -9.32 15.13
CA LEU A 366 7.94 -9.19 14.36
C LEU A 366 7.98 -7.93 13.48
N ARG A 367 8.37 -6.77 14.03
CA ARG A 367 8.47 -5.50 13.27
C ARG A 367 9.45 -5.57 12.10
N LYS A 368 10.48 -6.42 12.20
CA LYS A 368 11.47 -6.65 11.14
C LYS A 368 11.04 -7.75 10.14
N SER A 369 9.99 -8.51 10.45
CA SER A 369 9.51 -9.63 9.63
C SER A 369 8.94 -9.19 8.27
N ARG A 370 8.87 -10.12 7.32
CA ARG A 370 8.21 -9.90 6.02
C ARG A 370 6.71 -9.63 6.16
N LEU A 371 6.04 -10.27 7.11
CA LEU A 371 4.61 -10.03 7.37
C LEU A 371 4.36 -8.55 7.67
N TYR A 372 5.21 -7.96 8.49
CA TYR A 372 5.12 -6.55 8.84
C TYR A 372 5.35 -5.63 7.65
N GLN A 373 6.33 -5.97 6.80
CA GLN A 373 6.59 -5.27 5.54
C GLN A 373 5.38 -5.36 4.61
N VAL A 374 4.69 -6.51 4.52
CA VAL A 374 3.44 -6.68 3.77
C VAL A 374 2.34 -5.79 4.34
N PHE A 375 2.17 -5.74 5.66
CA PHE A 375 1.15 -4.89 6.29
C PHE A 375 1.39 -3.41 6.00
N VAL A 376 2.62 -2.93 6.13
CA VAL A 376 2.98 -1.55 5.79
C VAL A 376 2.78 -1.29 4.30
N ALA A 377 3.29 -2.16 3.43
CA ALA A 377 3.18 -1.98 1.98
C ALA A 377 1.72 -1.96 1.49
N THR A 378 0.89 -2.87 2.00
CA THR A 378 -0.55 -2.91 1.67
C THR A 378 -1.27 -1.67 2.22
N ALA A 379 -0.97 -1.23 3.44
CA ALA A 379 -1.50 0.03 3.98
C ALA A 379 -1.14 1.23 3.08
N MET A 380 0.09 1.30 2.58
CA MET A 380 0.53 2.40 1.72
C MET A 380 -0.13 2.40 0.34
N CYS A 381 -0.25 1.23 -0.29
CA CYS A 381 -1.05 1.05 -1.52
C CYS A 381 -2.47 1.58 -1.29
N MET A 382 -2.99 1.29 -0.08
CA MET A 382 -4.34 1.67 0.26
C MET A 382 -4.56 3.16 0.45
N ILE A 383 -3.70 3.78 1.24
CA ILE A 383 -3.74 5.22 1.49
C ILE A 383 -3.63 6.00 0.17
N LYS A 384 -2.78 5.52 -0.74
CA LYS A 384 -2.66 6.10 -2.08
C LYS A 384 -3.96 5.94 -2.89
N SER A 385 -4.48 4.72 -2.99
CA SER A 385 -5.72 4.42 -3.72
C SER A 385 -6.88 5.33 -3.27
N GLU A 386 -7.07 5.45 -1.97
CA GLU A 386 -8.15 6.26 -1.39
C GLU A 386 -7.95 7.76 -1.68
N LYS A 387 -6.69 8.24 -1.65
CA LYS A 387 -6.36 9.63 -2.01
C LYS A 387 -6.69 9.92 -3.46
N GLU A 388 -6.28 9.05 -4.38
CA GLU A 388 -6.50 9.23 -5.82
C GLU A 388 -7.99 9.13 -6.18
N LYS A 389 -8.71 8.15 -5.63
CA LYS A 389 -10.17 8.03 -5.81
C LYS A 389 -10.91 9.31 -5.43
N ARG A 390 -10.54 9.92 -4.29
CA ARG A 390 -11.15 11.19 -3.86
C ARG A 390 -10.80 12.33 -4.81
N HIS A 391 -9.56 12.40 -5.27
CA HIS A 391 -9.15 13.44 -6.21
C HIS A 391 -9.95 13.33 -7.51
N THR A 392 -10.04 12.13 -8.09
CA THR A 392 -10.84 11.87 -9.28
C THR A 392 -12.33 12.17 -9.06
N LEU A 393 -12.90 11.82 -7.89
CA LEU A 393 -14.29 12.15 -7.57
C LEU A 393 -14.51 13.67 -7.48
N MET A 394 -13.58 14.40 -6.85
CA MET A 394 -13.66 15.87 -6.75
C MET A 394 -13.53 16.53 -8.12
N GLU A 395 -12.60 16.08 -8.96
CA GLU A 395 -12.46 16.54 -10.34
C GLU A 395 -13.73 16.29 -11.15
N LEU A 396 -14.36 15.13 -10.99
CA LEU A 396 -15.63 14.81 -11.65
C LEU A 396 -16.76 15.74 -11.20
N ILE A 397 -16.89 15.99 -9.89
CA ILE A 397 -17.92 16.88 -9.34
C ILE A 397 -17.72 18.31 -9.83
N LEU A 398 -16.49 18.82 -9.78
CA LEU A 398 -16.15 20.16 -10.25
C LEU A 398 -16.40 20.31 -11.76
N GLY A 399 -16.02 19.31 -12.56
CA GLY A 399 -16.28 19.31 -14.01
C GLY A 399 -17.77 19.30 -14.36
N VAL A 400 -18.60 18.57 -13.62
CA VAL A 400 -20.07 18.57 -13.81
C VAL A 400 -20.67 19.93 -13.41
N ALA A 401 -20.21 20.53 -12.31
CA ALA A 401 -20.68 21.83 -11.85
C ALA A 401 -20.35 22.95 -12.85
N GLU A 402 -19.16 22.92 -13.45
CA GLU A 402 -18.75 23.89 -14.48
C GLU A 402 -19.49 23.68 -15.80
N GLY A 403 -19.76 22.43 -16.20
CA GLY A 403 -20.52 22.11 -17.42
C GLY A 403 -22.03 22.39 -17.31
N GLY A 404 -22.60 22.34 -16.11
CA GLY A 404 -24.02 22.60 -15.86
C GLY A 404 -24.41 24.08 -15.79
N GLY A 405 -23.45 25.00 -15.70
CA GLY A 405 -23.69 26.45 -15.61
C GLY A 405 -23.76 27.18 -16.96
N GLY A 406 -23.52 26.50 -18.08
CA GLY A 406 -23.50 27.10 -19.43
C GLY A 406 -24.84 27.08 -20.19
N ALA A 407 -25.92 26.62 -19.55
CA ALA A 407 -27.26 26.61 -20.12
C ALA A 407 -28.23 27.33 -19.15
N ALA A 408 -28.09 28.65 -19.05
CA ALA A 408 -29.07 29.53 -18.42
C ALA A 408 -29.17 30.83 -19.23
#